data_AF-A0A673GP33-F1
#
_entry.id   AF-A0A673GP33-F1
#
_cell.length_a   1.000
_cell.length_b   1.000
_cell.length_c   1.000
_cell.angle_alpha   90.00
_cell.angle_beta   90.00
_cell.angle_gamma   90.00
#
_symmetry.space_group_name_H-M   'P 1'
#
loop_
_entity.id
_entity.type
_entity.pdbx_description
1 polymer ?
#
loop_
_entity_poly.entity_id
_entity_poly.type
_entity_poly.pdbx_seq_one_letter_code
_entity_poly.pdbx_strand_id
1 'polypeptide(L)' 'MPEFISVDEFIAETLEDYSSPTTSSFYTKMTSCRNSAYNIEEV' A
#
# COMPACT_ATOMS: atom_id res chain seq x y z
N MET A 1 5.23 23.13 6.42
CA MET A 1 6.44 22.61 5.74
C MET A 1 6.22 21.12 5.61
N PRO A 2 6.27 20.51 4.41
CA PRO A 2 6.15 19.06 4.30
C PRO A 2 7.35 18.45 5.04
N GLU A 3 7.08 17.48 5.92
CA GLU A 3 8.14 16.72 6.58
C GLU A 3 8.77 15.78 5.56
N PHE A 4 10.09 15.82 5.45
CA PHE A 4 10.86 14.92 4.61
C PHE A 4 11.48 13.87 5.53
N ILE A 5 11.21 12.60 5.22
CA ILE A 5 11.85 11.46 5.88
C ILE A 5 13.06 11.02 5.06
N SER A 6 14.05 10.42 5.72
CA SER A 6 15.16 9.78 5.05
C SER A 6 14.70 8.54 4.27
N VAL A 7 15.53 8.09 3.32
CA VAL A 7 15.26 6.87 2.55
C VAL A 7 15.13 5.65 3.48
N ASP A 8 15.95 5.57 4.52
CA ASP A 8 15.93 4.44 5.46
C ASP A 8 14.66 4.43 6.32
N GLU A 9 14.22 5.60 6.79
CA GLU A 9 12.94 5.74 7.52
C GLU A 9 11.76 5.37 6.64
N PHE A 10 11.75 5.84 5.38
CA PHE A 10 10.73 5.45 4.41
C PHE A 10 10.66 3.94 4.21
N ILE A 11 11.82 3.29 4.03
CA ILE A 11 11.87 1.84 3.84
C ILE A 11 11.35 1.12 5.09
N ALA A 12 11.77 1.53 6.29
CA ALA A 12 11.33 0.93 7.54
C ALA A 12 9.82 1.07 7.75
N GLU A 13 9.27 2.27 7.59
CA GLU A 13 7.84 2.55 7.73
C GLU A 13 7.01 1.77 6.70
N THR A 14 7.47 1.73 5.45
CA THR A 14 6.77 1.00 4.37
C THR A 14 6.81 -0.51 4.60
N LEU A 15 7.91 -1.05 5.14
CA LEU A 15 8.02 -2.47 5.50
C LEU A 15 7.12 -2.83 6.69
N GLU A 16 7.04 -1.97 7.70
CA GLU A 16 6.15 -2.13 8.84
C GLU A 16 4.69 -2.12 8.39
N ASP A 17 4.28 -1.12 7.58
CA ASP A 17 2.93 -1.04 6.99
C ASP A 17 2.64 -2.28 6.14
N TYR A 18 3.56 -2.72 5.29
CA TYR A 18 3.40 -3.93 4.48
C TYR A 18 3.19 -5.19 5.33
N SER A 19 3.93 -5.31 6.44
CA SER A 19 3.87 -6.47 7.32
C SER A 19 2.62 -6.53 8.21
N SER A 20 1.88 -5.43 8.34
CA SER A 20 0.70 -5.34 9.20
C SER A 20 -0.54 -5.98 8.55
N PRO A 21 -1.07 -7.10 9.05
CA PRO A 21 -2.16 -7.83 8.40
C PRO A 21 -3.48 -7.04 8.29
N THR A 22 -3.70 -6.07 9.18
CA THR A 22 -4.99 -5.36 9.31
C THR A 22 -4.90 -3.87 9.02
N THR A 23 -3.75 -3.24 9.23
CA THR A 23 -3.58 -1.79 9.02
C THR A 23 -2.77 -1.46 7.78
N SER A 24 -2.24 -2.46 7.08
CA SER A 24 -1.49 -2.23 5.86
C SER A 24 -2.31 -1.46 4.83
N SER A 25 -1.86 -0.23 4.54
CA SER A 25 -2.38 0.56 3.43
C SER A 25 -2.15 -0.17 2.10
N PHE A 26 -1.06 -0.93 2.00
CA PHE A 26 -0.73 -1.76 0.84
C PHE A 26 -1.77 -2.87 0.62
N TYR A 27 -2.16 -3.62 1.64
CA TYR A 27 -3.14 -4.72 1.50
C TYR A 27 -4.52 -4.20 1.08
N THR A 28 -4.93 -3.04 1.62
CA THR A 28 -6.16 -2.36 1.27
C THR A 28 -6.15 -1.93 -0.21
N LYS A 29 -5.09 -1.23 -0.64
CA LYS A 29 -4.92 -0.79 -2.04
C LYS A 29 -4.82 -1.95 -3.02
N MET A 30 -4.14 -3.03 -2.68
CA MET A 30 -4.05 -4.23 -3.52
C MET A 30 -5.41 -4.87 -3.78
N THR A 31 -6.30 -4.87 -2.79
CA THR A 31 -7.67 -5.34 -2.97
C THR A 31 -8.44 -4.44 -3.94
N SER A 32 -8.31 -3.12 -3.81
CA SER A 32 -8.89 -2.17 -4.77
C SER A 32 -8.34 -2.34 -6.19
N CYS A 33 -7.03 -2.59 -6.35
CA CYS A 33 -6.41 -2.88 -7.65
C CYS A 33 -6.97 -4.16 -8.26
N ARG A 34 -7.07 -5.26 -7.49
CA ARG A 34 -7.68 -6.52 -7.96
C ARG A 34 -9.11 -6.32 -8.41
N ASN A 35 -9.92 -5.61 -7.63
CA ASN A 35 -11.31 -5.33 -7.98
C ASN A 35 -11.42 -4.51 -9.26
N SER A 36 -10.51 -3.53 -9.45
CA SER A 36 -10.47 -2.73 -10.68
C SER A 36 -10.08 -3.56 -11.90
N ALA A 37 -9.09 -4.44 -11.77
CA ALA A 37 -8.70 -5.36 -12.84
C ALA A 37 -9.83 -6.33 -13.21
N TYR A 38 -10.49 -6.92 -12.21
CA TYR A 38 -11.64 -7.79 -12.41
C TYR A 38 -12.78 -7.09 -13.15
N ASN A 39 -13.10 -5.84 -12.78
CA ASN A 39 -14.10 -5.04 -13.48
C ASN A 39 -13.72 -4.72 -14.94
N ILE A 40 -12.43 -4.74 -15.30
CA ILE A 40 -11.96 -4.56 -16.68
C ILE A 40 -12.04 -5.89 -17.45
N GLU A 41 -11.82 -7.03 -16.79
CA GLU A 41 -11.87 -8.36 -17.41
C GLU A 41 -13.30 -8.89 -17.63
N GLU A 42 -14.28 -8.42 -16.86
CA GLU A 42 -15.71 -8.78 -16.98
C GLU A 42 -16.47 -7.97 -18.07
N VAL A 43 -15.75 -7.43 -19.07
CA VAL A 43 -16.32 -6.62 -20.19
C VAL A 43 -16.29 -7.39 -21.51
#